data_AF-A0A813X225-F1
#
_entry.id   AF-A0A813X225-F1
#
_cell.length_a   1.000
_cell.length_b   1.000
_cell.length_c   1.000
_cell.angle_alpha   90.00
_cell.angle_beta   90.00
_cell.angle_gamma   90.00
#
_symmetry.space_group_name_H-M   'P 1'
#
loop_
_entity.id
_entity.type
_entity.pdbx_description
1 polymer ?
#
loop_
_entity_poly.entity_id
_entity_poly.type
_entity_poly.pdbx_seq_one_letter_code
_entity_poly.pdbx_strand_id
1 'polypeptide(L)'
;MSATTPPSAGSNGAKKTNYRYRTVNCQSTVDETLFGTPHRLTTAARMRAEKQQNNLRTYFLSLTIVQLRNVPEDPTCTSVIIDTATYQRLSNAAKVQPKVVREQEVQQSKQNRECVEEELERRKKAMQEYDLRRKKNTQLEDVDQEAKEEAEYMLKRANELRQEQEDEIKHLNELILNAKCHAIRDAQILEKQQVKREMKDEDKRLDMMMEIERLNSLKIQEEIEKRRHLQAKEGASLILKQIEENDKEKMYKEEIREQENQAMLEYMQKLQEKDWEEFSKRKEGQKKLATDLLAANREIEENRVLRKEQDRIADLAVLEFQKAKAAREAAQEAEVERKRVEKEREVARLRARQERARDLQAEKDALRAKREQERREREWREREKMETLKKKMNEDEMRMAREWQVKNKEQHLAIEAARERAEFERVLRAQLELAEKEHNVEVNRLSKRNRYADELRDQIITHEKQKVEDRTAFFDEGARLDDEARMRRLKLDEIKRQKLNDLRRAGVPEKYCADIERKMNVPAAAVA
;
A
#
# COMPACT_ATOMS: atom_id res chain seq x y z
N MET A 1 -24.94 -0.62 -28.30
CA MET A 1 -25.71 -1.87 -28.14
C MET A 1 -25.02 -2.71 -27.10
N SER A 2 -25.80 -3.10 -26.08
CA SER A 2 -25.56 -4.16 -25.07
C SER A 2 -24.29 -4.03 -24.21
N ALA A 3 -24.37 -3.40 -23.04
CA ALA A 3 -24.71 -3.98 -21.71
C ALA A 3 -23.46 -4.64 -21.06
N THR A 4 -23.09 -4.47 -19.78
CA THR A 4 -23.84 -4.15 -18.55
C THR A 4 -22.84 -3.80 -17.43
N THR A 5 -23.15 -2.82 -16.57
CA THR A 5 -22.66 -2.65 -15.18
C THR A 5 -23.77 -3.15 -14.22
N PRO A 6 -23.65 -3.29 -12.87
CA PRO A 6 -22.91 -2.43 -11.92
C PRO A 6 -22.24 -3.14 -10.70
N PRO A 7 -21.64 -2.37 -9.75
CA PRO A 7 -20.72 -2.82 -8.69
C PRO A 7 -21.29 -2.70 -7.26
N SER A 8 -20.57 -3.20 -6.23
CA SER A 8 -20.24 -2.49 -4.97
C SER A 8 -19.65 -3.44 -3.91
N ALA A 9 -18.65 -2.98 -3.16
CA ALA A 9 -18.60 -3.06 -1.69
C ALA A 9 -17.41 -2.24 -1.17
N GLY A 10 -17.71 -1.22 -0.37
CA GLY A 10 -16.76 -0.29 0.22
C GLY A 10 -16.12 -0.76 1.52
N SER A 11 -15.14 0.03 1.93
CA SER A 11 -14.23 -0.10 3.08
C SER A 11 -14.79 0.39 4.43
N ASN A 12 -14.07 -0.01 5.49
CA ASN A 12 -13.91 0.60 6.82
C ASN A 12 -14.85 0.17 7.96
N GLY A 13 -14.23 -0.25 9.08
CA GLY A 13 -14.91 -0.40 10.36
C GLY A 13 -14.06 -1.07 11.44
N ALA A 14 -13.08 -0.35 11.98
CA ALA A 14 -12.36 -0.69 13.19
C ALA A 14 -13.31 -0.96 14.37
N LYS A 15 -13.13 -2.06 15.11
CA LYS A 15 -13.85 -2.30 16.38
C LYS A 15 -12.92 -2.16 17.57
N LYS A 16 -13.08 -1.04 18.27
CA LYS A 16 -12.60 -0.80 19.63
C LYS A 16 -13.30 -1.74 20.61
N THR A 17 -12.52 -2.15 21.60
CA THR A 17 -12.91 -2.83 22.83
C THR A 17 -13.95 -2.05 23.63
N ASN A 18 -14.98 -2.73 24.13
CA ASN A 18 -15.76 -2.28 25.29
C ASN A 18 -16.04 -3.48 26.19
N TYR A 19 -15.41 -3.49 27.35
CA TYR A 19 -15.73 -4.40 28.45
C TYR A 19 -17.17 -4.11 28.91
N ARG A 20 -18.05 -5.09 28.76
CA ARG A 20 -19.37 -5.11 29.43
C ARG A 20 -19.22 -5.89 30.74
N TYR A 21 -19.35 -5.19 31.86
CA TYR A 21 -19.62 -5.85 33.14
C TYR A 21 -21.02 -6.48 33.09
N ARG A 22 -21.11 -7.72 33.53
CA ARG A 22 -22.34 -8.49 33.67
C ARG A 22 -22.95 -8.14 35.03
N THR A 23 -24.00 -7.33 35.04
CA THR A 23 -24.77 -7.04 36.26
C THR A 23 -25.60 -8.28 36.61
N VAL A 24 -25.20 -8.99 37.66
CA VAL A 24 -25.95 -10.12 38.21
C VAL A 24 -26.66 -9.59 39.46
N ASN A 25 -27.96 -9.32 39.32
CA ASN A 25 -28.90 -8.89 40.37
C ASN A 25 -29.08 -7.36 40.57
N CYS A 26 -30.35 -6.94 40.63
CA CYS A 26 -30.79 -5.54 40.80
C CYS A 26 -31.42 -5.28 42.19
N GLN A 27 -31.31 -6.23 43.11
CA GLN A 27 -31.76 -6.08 44.49
C GLN A 27 -30.69 -6.66 45.42
N SER A 28 -29.85 -5.78 45.97
CA SER A 28 -28.96 -6.12 47.07
C SER A 28 -29.66 -5.86 48.39
N THR A 29 -30.21 -6.89 49.03
CA THR A 29 -30.48 -6.85 50.47
C THR A 29 -29.16 -7.13 51.16
N VAL A 30 -28.42 -6.05 51.47
CA VAL A 30 -27.26 -6.11 52.35
C VAL A 30 -27.79 -6.04 53.78
N ASP A 31 -27.49 -7.07 54.57
CA ASP A 31 -27.75 -7.08 56.00
C ASP A 31 -26.74 -6.15 56.69
N GLU A 32 -27.20 -4.98 57.14
CA GLU A 32 -26.36 -3.95 57.76
C GLU A 32 -25.94 -4.27 59.21
N THR A 33 -26.21 -5.47 59.72
CA THR A 33 -25.76 -5.88 61.06
C THR A 33 -24.34 -6.47 61.09
N LEU A 34 -23.68 -6.62 59.94
CA LEU A 34 -22.39 -7.34 59.85
C LEU A 34 -21.13 -6.47 59.77
N PHE A 35 -21.24 -5.14 59.67
CA PHE A 35 -20.08 -4.24 59.67
C PHE A 35 -20.26 -3.11 60.68
N GLY A 36 -19.73 -3.33 61.88
CA GLY A 36 -19.59 -2.27 62.88
C GLY A 36 -18.72 -1.14 62.35
N THR A 37 -19.25 0.08 62.33
CA THR A 37 -18.46 1.28 62.06
C THR A 37 -17.96 1.90 63.37
N PRO A 38 -16.70 2.36 63.42
CA PRO A 38 -16.16 3.04 64.59
C PRO A 38 -16.54 4.52 64.58
N HIS A 39 -16.85 5.01 65.77
CA HIS A 39 -17.14 6.40 66.05
C HIS A 39 -15.84 7.21 66.11
N ARG A 40 -15.71 8.32 65.36
CA ARG A 40 -14.92 9.47 65.81
C ARG A 40 -15.53 10.80 65.35
N LEU A 41 -15.64 11.68 66.34
CA LEU A 41 -16.27 12.99 66.38
C LEU A 41 -15.53 14.03 65.52
N THR A 42 -16.25 15.05 65.03
CA THR A 42 -16.04 16.45 65.46
C THR A 42 -17.10 17.42 64.89
N THR A 43 -17.79 18.08 65.82
CA THR A 43 -18.22 19.50 65.83
C THR A 43 -18.92 20.10 64.60
N ALA A 44 -20.22 20.40 64.75
CA ALA A 44 -20.74 21.76 64.98
C ALA A 44 -22.15 21.95 64.41
N ALA A 45 -23.20 21.89 65.26
CA ALA A 45 -24.41 22.70 65.08
C ALA A 45 -25.39 22.58 66.29
N ARG A 46 -25.64 23.73 66.92
CA ARG A 46 -26.86 24.16 67.64
C ARG A 46 -27.38 23.34 68.83
N MET A 47 -27.04 23.88 70.00
CA MET A 47 -27.78 23.79 71.27
C MET A 47 -29.22 24.30 71.13
N ARG A 48 -30.20 23.49 71.57
CA ARG A 48 -31.52 23.96 72.06
C ARG A 48 -32.16 22.90 72.99
N ALA A 49 -32.23 23.27 74.26
CA ALA A 49 -33.25 23.01 75.28
C ALA A 49 -33.96 21.63 75.33
N GLU A 50 -33.61 20.91 76.41
CA GLU A 50 -34.44 20.10 77.32
C GLU A 50 -35.91 19.83 76.97
N LYS A 51 -36.27 18.55 77.10
CA LYS A 51 -37.64 18.10 77.33
C LYS A 51 -37.66 17.09 78.47
N GLN A 52 -38.23 17.50 79.60
CA GLN A 52 -39.02 16.60 80.44
C GLN A 52 -40.49 16.71 80.02
N GLN A 53 -41.20 15.59 79.99
CA GLN A 53 -42.52 15.52 80.62
C GLN A 53 -42.97 14.06 80.83
N ASN A 54 -43.33 13.80 82.09
CA ASN A 54 -44.06 12.62 82.60
C ASN A 54 -45.57 12.72 82.30
N ASN A 55 -46.28 11.59 82.40
CA ASN A 55 -47.60 11.42 83.05
C ASN A 55 -47.90 9.90 83.15
N LEU A 56 -48.04 9.23 84.31
CA LEU A 56 -49.00 9.31 85.43
C LEU A 56 -50.28 8.46 85.25
N ARG A 57 -50.51 7.52 86.19
CA ARG A 57 -51.78 7.27 86.91
C ARG A 57 -51.44 6.78 88.34
N THR A 58 -51.47 7.65 89.35
CA THR A 58 -52.57 7.96 90.29
C THR A 58 -53.10 6.80 91.13
N TYR A 59 -52.88 6.88 92.45
CA TYR A 59 -53.97 6.89 93.42
C TYR A 59 -53.77 8.07 94.39
N PHE A 60 -54.92 8.68 94.68
CA PHE A 60 -55.17 9.90 95.44
C PHE A 60 -54.95 9.70 96.94
N LEU A 61 -54.47 10.74 97.62
CA LEU A 61 -55.15 11.28 98.80
C LEU A 61 -54.64 12.70 99.06
N SER A 62 -55.61 13.60 99.06
CA SER A 62 -55.52 15.05 98.98
C SER A 62 -55.11 15.70 100.30
N LEU A 63 -54.23 16.70 100.19
CA LEU A 63 -54.08 17.78 101.17
C LEU A 63 -55.43 18.47 101.41
N THR A 64 -55.70 18.81 102.67
CA THR A 64 -56.45 20.03 103.00
C THR A 64 -55.71 20.76 104.12
N ILE A 65 -55.35 22.01 103.84
CA ILE A 65 -54.84 23.00 104.79
C ILE A 65 -56.05 23.75 105.33
N VAL A 66 -56.23 23.77 106.65
CA VAL A 66 -57.13 24.72 107.32
C VAL A 66 -56.43 25.26 108.58
N GLN A 67 -56.12 26.56 108.50
CA GLN A 67 -56.27 27.61 109.50
C GLN A 67 -56.33 27.27 111.01
N LEU A 68 -55.44 27.95 111.74
CA LEU A 68 -55.66 28.74 112.97
C LEU A 68 -56.57 28.18 114.09
N ARG A 69 -55.95 28.19 115.29
CA ARG A 69 -56.52 28.61 116.59
C ARG A 69 -57.40 27.57 117.30
N ASN A 70 -56.91 27.08 118.44
CA ASN A 70 -57.63 27.04 119.72
C ASN A 70 -56.70 26.51 120.83
N VAL A 71 -56.45 27.36 121.83
CA VAL A 71 -56.16 27.00 123.23
C VAL A 71 -57.53 26.81 123.88
N PRO A 72 -57.82 25.69 124.58
CA PRO A 72 -57.80 25.70 126.06
C PRO A 72 -57.36 24.36 126.69
N GLU A 73 -56.50 24.45 127.70
CA GLU A 73 -56.77 24.15 129.12
C GLU A 73 -56.55 22.68 129.51
N ASP A 74 -55.54 22.49 130.36
CA ASP A 74 -55.38 21.29 131.19
C ASP A 74 -56.65 21.07 132.03
N PRO A 75 -56.97 19.82 132.38
CA PRO A 75 -56.72 19.49 133.77
C PRO A 75 -56.10 18.11 133.98
N THR A 76 -55.26 18.09 135.01
CA THR A 76 -55.06 17.00 135.96
C THR A 76 -54.18 15.82 135.54
N CYS A 77 -52.92 15.98 135.94
CA CYS A 77 -52.21 15.04 136.81
C CYS A 77 -52.15 13.59 136.36
N THR A 78 -51.20 13.30 135.48
CA THR A 78 -50.35 12.13 135.66
C THR A 78 -48.89 12.61 135.69
N SER A 79 -48.27 12.55 136.86
CA SER A 79 -46.84 12.81 136.99
C SER A 79 -46.09 11.73 136.20
N VAL A 80 -45.62 12.05 135.01
CA VAL A 80 -44.66 11.22 134.30
C VAL A 80 -43.35 11.33 135.07
N ILE A 81 -42.97 10.25 135.76
CA ILE A 81 -41.67 10.13 136.40
C ILE A 81 -40.65 10.01 135.27
N ILE A 82 -40.02 11.14 134.94
CA ILE A 82 -38.93 11.19 133.98
C ILE A 82 -37.70 10.66 134.71
N ASP A 83 -37.14 9.55 134.22
CA ASP A 83 -35.87 9.02 134.72
C ASP A 83 -34.78 10.09 134.61
N THR A 84 -33.86 10.13 135.57
CA THR A 84 -32.74 11.10 135.60
C THR A 84 -31.97 11.13 134.28
N ALA A 85 -31.82 9.98 133.61
CA ALA A 85 -31.22 9.88 132.29
C ALA A 85 -32.04 10.60 131.21
N THR A 86 -33.37 10.47 131.21
CA THR A 86 -34.23 11.14 130.22
C THR A 86 -34.37 12.64 130.51
N TYR A 87 -34.36 13.05 131.78
CA TYR A 87 -34.31 14.45 132.19
C TYR A 87 -33.01 15.13 131.74
N GLN A 88 -31.86 14.49 131.96
CA GLN A 88 -30.56 15.00 131.49
C GLN A 88 -30.48 15.02 129.96
N ARG A 89 -31.03 14.01 129.27
CA ARG A 89 -31.06 13.96 127.80
C ARG A 89 -31.91 15.09 127.21
N LEU A 90 -33.07 15.39 127.78
CA LEU A 90 -33.94 16.50 127.37
C LEU A 90 -33.32 17.87 127.72
N SER A 91 -32.70 17.99 128.90
CA SER A 91 -31.96 19.20 129.32
C SER A 91 -30.76 19.50 128.42
N ASN A 92 -30.01 18.46 128.02
CA ASN A 92 -28.88 18.60 127.11
C ASN A 92 -29.31 18.84 125.65
N ALA A 93 -30.45 18.27 125.21
CA ALA A 93 -31.01 18.51 123.88
C ALA A 93 -31.67 19.90 123.74
N ALA A 94 -32.18 20.47 124.83
CA ALA A 94 -32.76 21.81 124.85
C ALA A 94 -31.72 22.94 124.92
N LYS A 95 -30.48 22.64 125.34
CA LYS A 95 -29.35 23.59 125.23
C LYS A 95 -29.07 23.89 123.76
N VAL A 96 -29.40 25.11 123.33
CA VAL A 96 -29.05 25.63 122.00
C VAL A 96 -27.53 25.75 121.94
N GLN A 97 -26.89 24.74 121.37
CA GLN A 97 -25.46 24.79 121.09
C GLN A 97 -25.19 25.82 119.97
N PRO A 98 -24.07 26.55 120.03
CA PRO A 98 -23.66 27.45 118.97
C PRO A 98 -23.50 26.69 117.65
N LYS A 99 -23.92 27.30 116.52
CA LYS A 99 -23.97 26.67 115.18
C LYS A 99 -22.71 25.89 114.80
N VAL A 100 -21.54 26.37 115.24
CA VAL A 100 -20.22 25.80 114.95
C VAL A 100 -20.05 24.37 115.49
N VAL A 101 -20.57 24.06 116.69
CA VAL A 101 -20.40 22.72 117.30
C VAL A 101 -21.32 21.70 116.62
N ARG A 102 -22.52 22.12 116.23
CA ARG A 102 -23.49 21.29 115.50
C ARG A 102 -22.98 20.93 114.11
N GLU A 103 -22.31 21.86 113.44
CA GLU A 103 -21.68 21.63 112.14
C GLU A 103 -20.52 20.63 112.27
N GLN A 104 -19.70 20.72 113.32
CA GLN A 104 -18.59 19.78 113.57
C GLN A 104 -19.07 18.35 113.83
N GLU A 105 -20.12 18.13 114.63
CA GLU A 105 -20.68 16.79 114.86
C GLU A 105 -21.29 16.19 113.58
N VAL A 106 -21.95 17.01 112.76
CA VAL A 106 -22.47 16.59 111.45
C VAL A 106 -21.32 16.25 110.50
N GLN A 107 -20.22 17.02 110.52
CA GLN A 107 -19.02 16.74 109.75
C GLN A 107 -18.38 15.41 110.16
N GLN A 108 -18.23 15.16 111.47
CA GLN A 108 -17.66 13.91 111.98
C GLN A 108 -18.55 12.70 111.67
N SER A 109 -19.87 12.85 111.76
CA SER A 109 -20.81 11.79 111.38
C SER A 109 -20.78 11.48 109.88
N LYS A 110 -20.60 12.51 109.03
CA LYS A 110 -20.40 12.34 107.59
C LYS A 110 -19.07 11.64 107.29
N GLN A 111 -17.97 12.08 107.90
CA GLN A 111 -16.64 11.46 107.73
C GLN A 111 -16.64 9.99 108.16
N ASN A 112 -17.29 9.65 109.28
CA ASN A 112 -17.39 8.26 109.72
C ASN A 112 -18.25 7.41 108.76
N ARG A 113 -19.32 7.96 108.18
CA ARG A 113 -20.10 7.29 107.13
C ARG A 113 -19.28 7.09 105.85
N GLU A 114 -18.56 8.11 105.41
CA GLU A 114 -17.68 8.07 104.25
C GLU A 114 -16.55 7.02 104.44
N CYS A 115 -15.91 6.94 105.62
CA CYS A 115 -14.91 5.92 105.91
C CYS A 115 -15.47 4.49 105.82
N VAL A 116 -16.68 4.25 106.35
CA VAL A 116 -17.32 2.92 106.28
C VAL A 116 -17.73 2.56 104.85
N GLU A 117 -18.23 3.53 104.08
CA GLU A 117 -18.56 3.34 102.67
C GLU A 117 -17.31 3.04 101.83
N GLU A 118 -16.20 3.74 102.07
CA GLU A 118 -14.91 3.47 101.43
C GLU A 118 -14.37 2.06 101.72
N GLU A 119 -14.48 1.57 102.96
CA GLU A 119 -14.05 0.21 103.31
C GLU A 119 -14.88 -0.87 102.60
N LEU A 120 -16.20 -0.67 102.49
CA LEU A 120 -17.09 -1.55 101.74
C LEU A 120 -16.77 -1.53 100.24
N GLU A 121 -16.47 -0.37 99.68
CA GLU A 121 -16.04 -0.25 98.28
C GLU A 121 -14.70 -0.94 98.03
N ARG A 122 -13.72 -0.81 98.92
CA ARG A 122 -12.42 -1.50 98.81
C ARG A 122 -12.61 -3.01 98.82
N ARG A 123 -13.51 -3.54 99.68
CA ARG A 123 -13.81 -4.98 99.75
C ARG A 123 -14.54 -5.48 98.50
N LYS A 124 -15.46 -4.69 97.93
CA LYS A 124 -16.11 -4.98 96.63
C LYS A 124 -15.11 -4.99 95.47
N LYS A 125 -14.22 -4.00 95.41
CA LYS A 125 -13.15 -3.92 94.38
C LYS A 125 -12.20 -5.12 94.47
N ALA A 126 -11.79 -5.51 95.68
CA ALA A 126 -10.97 -6.71 95.87
C ALA A 126 -11.69 -8.00 95.42
N MET A 127 -12.98 -8.17 95.75
CA MET A 127 -13.76 -9.34 95.31
C MET A 127 -13.90 -9.39 93.78
N GLN A 128 -14.16 -8.24 93.14
CA GLN A 128 -14.18 -8.14 91.67
C GLN A 128 -12.84 -8.51 91.04
N GLU A 129 -11.73 -8.12 91.66
CA GLU A 129 -10.39 -8.48 91.18
C GLU A 129 -10.12 -10.00 91.31
N TYR A 130 -10.54 -10.63 92.40
CA TYR A 130 -10.44 -12.09 92.56
C TYR A 130 -11.30 -12.86 91.55
N ASP A 131 -12.50 -12.36 91.22
CA ASP A 131 -13.35 -12.98 90.19
C ASP A 131 -12.78 -12.79 88.78
N LEU A 132 -12.18 -11.64 88.47
CA LEU A 132 -11.45 -11.42 87.21
C LEU A 132 -10.24 -12.35 87.07
N ARG A 133 -9.50 -12.59 88.18
CA ARG A 133 -8.37 -13.52 88.20
C ARG A 133 -8.82 -14.97 88.00
N ARG A 134 -9.95 -15.40 88.59
CA ARG A 134 -10.52 -16.74 88.34
C ARG A 134 -10.94 -16.95 86.88
N LYS A 135 -11.56 -15.94 86.26
CA LYS A 135 -11.95 -15.99 84.83
C LYS A 135 -10.76 -16.00 83.86
N LYS A 136 -9.61 -15.43 84.26
CA LYS A 136 -8.38 -15.45 83.44
C LYS A 136 -7.61 -16.78 83.55
N ASN A 137 -7.70 -17.45 84.70
CA ASN A 137 -6.98 -18.71 84.96
C ASN A 137 -7.81 -19.97 84.69
N THR A 138 -9.00 -19.84 84.12
CA THR A 138 -9.79 -20.98 83.65
C THR A 138 -9.09 -21.55 82.42
N GLN A 139 -8.55 -22.76 82.51
CA GLN A 139 -7.88 -23.43 81.39
C GLN A 139 -8.91 -23.69 80.28
N LEU A 140 -8.54 -23.42 79.02
CA LEU A 140 -9.41 -23.68 77.88
C LEU A 140 -9.58 -25.19 77.68
N GLU A 141 -10.82 -25.62 77.46
CA GLU A 141 -11.18 -27.00 77.14
C GLU A 141 -10.50 -27.46 75.84
N ASP A 142 -10.25 -28.76 75.69
CA ASP A 142 -9.54 -29.31 74.52
C ASP A 142 -10.21 -28.93 73.19
N VAL A 143 -11.54 -28.79 73.19
CA VAL A 143 -12.34 -28.33 72.03
C VAL A 143 -12.01 -26.87 71.65
N ASP A 144 -11.76 -26.00 72.64
CA ASP A 144 -11.36 -24.62 72.37
C ASP A 144 -9.92 -24.51 71.89
N GLN A 145 -9.07 -25.49 72.21
CA GLN A 145 -7.69 -25.56 71.70
C GLN A 145 -7.68 -26.03 70.24
N GLU A 146 -8.44 -27.07 69.90
CA GLU A 146 -8.61 -27.51 68.51
C GLU A 146 -9.19 -26.39 67.64
N ALA A 147 -10.22 -25.67 68.11
CA ALA A 147 -10.78 -24.54 67.39
C ALA A 147 -9.76 -23.40 67.17
N LYS A 148 -8.84 -23.18 68.10
CA LYS A 148 -7.74 -22.22 67.93
C LYS A 148 -6.71 -22.70 66.92
N GLU A 149 -6.34 -23.97 66.95
CA GLU A 149 -5.39 -24.54 65.99
C GLU A 149 -5.96 -24.51 64.56
N GLU A 150 -7.25 -24.82 64.39
CA GLU A 150 -7.95 -24.67 63.13
C GLU A 150 -7.99 -23.21 62.67
N ALA A 151 -8.33 -22.28 63.56
CA ALA A 151 -8.34 -20.85 63.25
C ALA A 151 -6.94 -20.34 62.87
N GLU A 152 -5.90 -20.78 63.57
CA GLU A 152 -4.51 -20.47 63.25
C GLU A 152 -4.08 -21.08 61.93
N TYR A 153 -4.46 -22.33 61.64
CA TYR A 153 -4.19 -22.97 60.35
C TYR A 153 -4.88 -22.21 59.21
N MET A 154 -6.14 -21.83 59.39
CA MET A 154 -6.88 -21.03 58.41
C MET A 154 -6.22 -19.67 58.18
N LEU A 155 -5.74 -19.01 59.24
CA LEU A 155 -5.05 -17.73 59.15
C LEU A 155 -3.66 -17.88 58.49
N LYS A 156 -2.91 -18.94 58.80
CA LYS A 156 -1.65 -19.29 58.12
C LYS A 156 -1.89 -19.56 56.64
N ARG A 157 -2.90 -20.36 56.30
CA ARG A 157 -3.26 -20.68 54.92
C ARG A 157 -3.69 -19.46 54.12
N ALA A 158 -4.49 -18.58 54.74
CA ALA A 158 -4.88 -17.31 54.13
C ALA A 158 -3.65 -16.40 53.89
N ASN A 159 -2.70 -16.37 54.83
CA ASN A 159 -1.45 -15.64 54.68
C ASN A 159 -0.56 -16.22 53.57
N GLU A 160 -0.42 -17.55 53.47
CA GLU A 160 0.30 -18.22 52.38
C GLU A 160 -0.30 -17.85 51.02
N LEU A 161 -1.62 -17.97 50.87
CA LEU A 161 -2.30 -17.60 49.63
C LEU A 161 -2.07 -16.13 49.28
N ARG A 162 -2.11 -15.22 50.28
CA ARG A 162 -1.82 -13.81 50.07
C ARG A 162 -0.37 -13.59 49.61
N GLN A 163 0.59 -14.30 50.21
CA GLN A 163 1.99 -14.25 49.81
C GLN A 163 2.18 -14.80 48.38
N GLU A 164 1.50 -15.89 48.01
CA GLU A 164 1.55 -16.43 46.65
C GLU A 164 0.96 -15.47 45.60
N GLN A 165 0.07 -14.56 46.00
CA GLN A 165 -0.49 -13.54 45.10
C GLN A 165 0.47 -12.38 44.83
N GLU A 166 1.54 -12.21 45.61
CA GLU A 166 2.57 -11.20 45.37
C GLU A 166 3.30 -11.44 44.04
N ASP A 167 3.47 -10.39 43.22
CA ASP A 167 3.99 -10.52 41.86
C ASP A 167 5.42 -11.08 41.79
N GLU A 168 6.28 -10.71 42.74
CA GLU A 168 7.64 -11.27 42.83
C GLU A 168 7.63 -12.78 43.11
N ILE A 169 6.65 -13.27 43.89
CA ILE A 169 6.50 -14.69 44.21
C ILE A 169 5.88 -15.43 43.03
N LYS A 170 4.97 -14.81 42.27
CA LYS A 170 4.49 -15.34 40.98
C LYS A 170 5.61 -15.46 39.96
N HIS A 171 6.45 -14.43 39.83
CA HIS A 171 7.62 -14.48 38.96
C HIS A 171 8.61 -15.55 39.41
N LEU A 172 8.85 -15.69 40.72
CA LEU A 172 9.63 -16.80 41.24
C LEU A 172 9.00 -18.15 40.87
N ASN A 173 7.69 -18.33 41.04
CA ASN A 173 7.00 -19.55 40.65
C ASN A 173 7.12 -19.85 39.15
N GLU A 174 7.12 -18.82 38.31
CA GLU A 174 7.37 -18.93 36.87
C GLU A 174 8.81 -19.38 36.59
N LEU A 175 9.82 -18.78 37.24
CA LEU A 175 11.22 -19.19 37.12
C LEU A 175 11.42 -20.64 37.59
N ILE A 176 10.74 -21.02 38.66
CA ILE A 176 10.71 -22.39 39.18
C ILE A 176 10.11 -23.35 38.14
N LEU A 177 8.97 -22.98 37.56
CA LEU A 177 8.32 -23.80 36.54
C LEU A 177 9.22 -23.93 35.30
N ASN A 178 9.81 -22.83 34.85
CA ASN A 178 10.76 -22.83 33.74
C ASN A 178 11.98 -23.69 34.02
N ALA A 179 12.55 -23.62 35.22
CA ALA A 179 13.66 -24.48 35.64
C ALA A 179 13.27 -25.97 35.63
N LYS A 180 12.07 -26.32 36.11
CA LYS A 180 11.54 -27.68 36.00
C LYS A 180 11.38 -28.10 34.54
N CYS A 181 10.83 -27.23 33.69
CA CYS A 181 10.71 -27.48 32.26
C CYS A 181 12.07 -27.63 31.57
N HIS A 182 13.08 -26.86 31.95
CA HIS A 182 14.44 -26.99 31.45
C HIS A 182 15.09 -28.30 31.88
N ALA A 183 14.94 -28.69 33.13
CA ALA A 183 15.41 -29.98 33.61
C ALA A 183 14.78 -31.15 32.81
N ILE A 184 13.46 -31.09 32.57
CA ILE A 184 12.75 -32.09 31.75
C ILE A 184 13.21 -32.02 30.28
N ARG A 185 13.36 -30.82 29.71
CA ARG A 185 13.80 -30.63 28.32
C ARG A 185 15.21 -31.16 28.12
N ASP A 186 16.12 -30.91 29.05
CA ASP A 186 17.51 -31.39 28.93
C ASP A 186 17.56 -32.91 29.00
N ALA A 187 16.74 -33.53 29.86
CA ALA A 187 16.54 -34.98 29.86
C ALA A 187 15.99 -35.49 28.49
N GLN A 188 14.97 -34.81 27.94
CA GLN A 188 14.41 -35.15 26.62
C GLN A 188 15.39 -34.93 25.45
N ILE A 189 16.25 -33.92 25.52
CA ILE A 189 17.28 -33.68 24.49
C ILE A 189 18.28 -34.83 24.49
N LEU A 190 18.73 -35.27 25.67
CA LEU A 190 19.62 -36.42 25.79
C LEU A 190 18.96 -37.68 25.22
N GLU A 191 17.69 -37.93 25.55
CA GLU A 191 16.90 -39.04 25.00
C GLU A 191 16.78 -38.93 23.47
N LYS A 192 16.42 -37.76 22.92
CA LYS A 192 16.32 -37.54 21.46
C LYS A 192 17.66 -37.72 20.76
N GLN A 193 18.77 -37.30 21.35
CA GLN A 193 20.10 -37.51 20.80
C GLN A 193 20.48 -39.00 20.78
N GLN A 194 20.04 -39.78 21.77
CA GLN A 194 20.18 -41.22 21.76
C GLN A 194 19.36 -41.85 20.64
N VAL A 195 18.06 -41.55 20.56
CA VAL A 195 17.16 -42.04 19.49
C VAL A 195 17.70 -41.68 18.10
N LYS A 196 18.17 -40.45 17.90
CA LYS A 196 18.72 -40.01 16.60
C LYS A 196 20.01 -40.76 16.22
N ARG A 197 20.83 -41.15 17.19
CA ARG A 197 22.02 -41.97 16.93
C ARG A 197 21.60 -43.36 16.48
N GLU A 198 20.68 -43.99 17.21
CA GLU A 198 20.13 -45.31 16.87
C GLU A 198 19.46 -45.32 15.48
N MET A 199 18.64 -44.31 15.15
CA MET A 199 18.03 -44.16 13.82
C MET A 199 19.06 -44.03 12.69
N LYS A 200 20.11 -43.20 12.88
CA LYS A 200 21.17 -43.05 11.87
C LYS A 200 21.92 -44.33 11.60
N ASP A 201 22.10 -45.16 12.62
CA ASP A 201 22.81 -46.43 12.46
C ASP A 201 21.94 -47.46 11.74
N GLU A 202 20.62 -47.44 11.93
CA GLU A 202 19.68 -48.26 11.14
C GLU A 202 19.54 -47.74 9.69
N ASP A 203 19.48 -46.44 9.46
CA ASP A 203 19.45 -45.87 8.10
C ASP A 203 20.68 -46.30 7.28
N LYS A 204 21.88 -46.22 7.86
CA LYS A 204 23.11 -46.72 7.22
C LYS A 204 23.00 -48.20 6.86
N ARG A 205 22.41 -49.00 7.74
CA ARG A 205 22.21 -50.43 7.49
C ARG A 205 21.26 -50.66 6.32
N LEU A 206 20.18 -49.88 6.21
CA LEU A 206 19.24 -49.94 5.08
C LEU A 206 19.89 -49.46 3.77
N ASP A 207 20.63 -48.35 3.79
CA ASP A 207 21.35 -47.83 2.62
C ASP A 207 22.34 -48.85 2.07
N MET A 208 23.07 -49.55 2.95
CA MET A 208 23.95 -50.64 2.55
C MET A 208 23.18 -51.78 1.86
N MET A 209 22.01 -52.15 2.35
CA MET A 209 21.17 -53.16 1.70
C MET A 209 20.63 -52.70 0.34
N MET A 210 20.20 -51.45 0.22
CA MET A 210 19.73 -50.89 -1.06
C MET A 210 20.85 -50.77 -2.10
N GLU A 211 22.05 -50.37 -1.70
CA GLU A 211 23.19 -50.29 -2.62
C GLU A 211 23.57 -51.68 -3.15
N ILE A 212 23.52 -52.70 -2.29
CA ILE A 212 23.71 -54.09 -2.73
C ILE A 212 22.65 -54.48 -3.78
N GLU A 213 21.38 -54.15 -3.56
CA GLU A 213 20.30 -54.43 -4.53
C GLU A 213 20.46 -53.65 -5.84
N ARG A 214 20.88 -52.39 -5.77
CA ARG A 214 21.17 -51.54 -6.94
C ARG A 214 22.30 -52.12 -7.77
N LEU A 215 23.40 -52.51 -7.13
CA LEU A 215 24.55 -53.14 -7.80
C LEU A 215 24.14 -54.47 -8.46
N ASN A 216 23.29 -55.26 -7.81
CA ASN A 216 22.77 -56.48 -8.40
C ASN A 216 21.87 -56.19 -9.62
N SER A 217 21.02 -55.16 -9.55
CA SER A 217 20.17 -54.75 -10.67
C SER A 217 20.98 -54.24 -11.88
N LEU A 218 22.04 -53.46 -11.62
CA LEU A 218 22.96 -53.01 -12.66
C LEU A 218 23.67 -54.18 -13.34
N LYS A 219 24.18 -55.14 -12.57
CA LYS A 219 24.77 -56.36 -13.12
C LYS A 219 23.81 -57.09 -14.07
N ILE A 220 22.53 -57.22 -13.68
CA ILE A 220 21.50 -57.84 -14.52
C ILE A 220 21.27 -57.02 -15.81
N GLN A 221 21.22 -55.69 -15.74
CA GLN A 221 21.07 -54.84 -16.92
C GLN A 221 22.26 -54.92 -17.87
N GLU A 222 23.48 -54.89 -17.35
CA GLU A 222 24.71 -55.07 -18.15
C GLU A 222 24.69 -56.42 -18.89
N GLU A 223 24.22 -57.49 -18.24
CA GLU A 223 24.07 -58.80 -18.88
C GLU A 223 23.03 -58.80 -20.02
N ILE A 224 21.95 -58.01 -19.89
CA ILE A 224 20.95 -57.83 -20.95
C ILE A 224 21.51 -57.02 -22.11
N GLU A 225 22.24 -55.93 -21.84
CA GLU A 225 22.85 -55.10 -22.87
C GLU A 225 23.93 -55.85 -23.65
N LYS A 226 24.77 -56.62 -22.96
CA LYS A 226 25.76 -57.50 -23.60
C LYS A 226 25.07 -58.46 -24.58
N ARG A 227 23.92 -59.04 -24.19
CA ARG A 227 23.11 -59.89 -25.08
C ARG A 227 22.56 -59.12 -26.29
N ARG A 228 21.99 -57.93 -26.09
CA ARG A 228 21.47 -57.10 -27.21
C ARG A 228 22.58 -56.67 -28.16
N HIS A 229 23.74 -56.30 -27.65
CA HIS A 229 24.89 -55.89 -28.46
C HIS A 229 25.42 -57.06 -29.32
N LEU A 230 25.45 -58.28 -28.77
CA LEU A 230 25.78 -59.48 -29.56
C LEU A 230 24.77 -59.68 -30.70
N GLN A 231 23.47 -59.59 -30.42
CA GLN A 231 22.42 -59.70 -31.45
C GLN A 231 22.53 -58.59 -32.52
N ALA A 232 22.85 -57.35 -32.13
CA ALA A 232 23.05 -56.25 -33.06
C ALA A 232 24.27 -56.47 -33.98
N LYS A 233 25.36 -57.04 -33.45
CA LYS A 233 26.52 -57.45 -34.26
C LYS A 233 26.16 -58.54 -35.28
N GLU A 234 25.38 -59.52 -34.87
CA GLU A 234 24.87 -60.57 -35.77
C GLU A 234 23.99 -59.97 -36.88
N GLY A 235 23.08 -59.04 -36.53
CA GLY A 235 22.25 -58.32 -37.49
C GLY A 235 23.06 -57.46 -38.47
N ALA A 236 24.07 -56.73 -37.98
CA ALA A 236 24.96 -55.93 -38.83
C ALA A 236 25.75 -56.80 -39.83
N SER A 237 26.22 -57.97 -39.38
CA SER A 237 26.88 -58.95 -40.25
C SER A 237 25.98 -59.42 -41.40
N LEU A 238 24.68 -59.62 -41.14
CA LEU A 238 23.70 -59.97 -42.17
C LEU A 238 23.46 -58.85 -43.19
N ILE A 239 23.35 -57.59 -42.74
CA ILE A 239 23.18 -56.43 -43.64
C ILE A 239 24.40 -56.24 -44.52
N LEU A 240 25.61 -56.40 -43.98
CA LEU A 240 26.84 -56.32 -44.78
C LEU A 240 26.85 -57.36 -45.92
N LYS A 241 26.38 -58.59 -45.65
CA LYS A 241 26.22 -59.61 -46.70
C LYS A 241 25.21 -59.17 -47.77
N GLN A 242 24.08 -58.58 -47.38
CA GLN A 242 23.08 -58.06 -48.32
C GLN A 242 23.62 -56.91 -49.19
N ILE A 243 24.44 -56.01 -48.61
CA ILE A 243 25.09 -54.94 -49.38
C ILE A 243 26.04 -55.54 -50.41
N GLU A 244 26.85 -56.52 -50.01
CA GLU A 244 27.76 -57.21 -50.92
C GLU A 244 27.02 -57.91 -52.08
N GLU A 245 25.85 -58.52 -51.81
CA GLU A 245 24.98 -59.10 -52.83
C GLU A 245 24.41 -58.04 -53.78
N ASN A 246 23.92 -56.92 -53.25
CA ASN A 246 23.39 -55.81 -54.06
C ASN A 246 24.47 -55.14 -54.92
N ASP A 247 25.69 -54.99 -54.39
CA ASP A 247 26.81 -54.44 -55.15
C ASP A 247 27.17 -55.36 -56.32
N LYS A 248 27.17 -56.68 -56.11
CA LYS A 248 27.34 -57.66 -57.20
C LYS A 248 26.25 -57.50 -58.26
N GLU A 249 24.97 -57.37 -57.86
CA GLU A 249 23.88 -57.12 -58.82
C GLU A 249 24.05 -55.80 -59.59
N LYS A 250 24.53 -54.76 -58.92
CA LYS A 250 24.78 -53.46 -59.55
C LYS A 250 25.88 -53.58 -60.60
N MET A 251 26.98 -54.28 -60.30
CA MET A 251 28.04 -54.56 -61.27
C MET A 251 27.48 -55.28 -62.49
N TYR A 252 26.65 -56.32 -62.31
CA TYR A 252 26.00 -57.00 -63.44
C TYR A 252 25.13 -56.07 -64.29
N LYS A 253 24.38 -55.15 -63.67
CA LYS A 253 23.54 -54.16 -64.41
C LYS A 253 24.38 -53.13 -65.16
N GLU A 254 25.55 -52.77 -64.63
CA GLU A 254 26.50 -51.88 -65.32
C GLU A 254 27.11 -52.60 -66.53
N GLU A 255 27.50 -53.87 -66.40
CA GLU A 255 27.96 -54.69 -67.53
C GLU A 255 26.91 -54.79 -68.65
N ILE A 256 25.63 -54.98 -68.31
CA ILE A 256 24.54 -54.99 -69.30
C ILE A 256 24.43 -53.64 -70.02
N ARG A 257 24.49 -52.51 -69.29
CA ARG A 257 24.44 -51.18 -69.90
C ARG A 257 25.65 -50.91 -70.81
N GLU A 258 26.83 -51.41 -70.46
CA GLU A 258 28.00 -51.31 -71.31
C GLU A 258 27.83 -52.08 -72.61
N GLN A 259 27.26 -53.30 -72.56
CA GLN A 259 26.93 -54.06 -73.76
C GLN A 259 25.89 -53.34 -74.65
N GLU A 260 24.85 -52.75 -74.06
CA GLU A 260 23.86 -51.95 -74.80
C GLU A 260 24.50 -50.70 -75.43
N ASN A 261 25.38 -50.00 -74.70
CA ASN A 261 26.11 -48.84 -75.21
C ASN A 261 27.05 -49.22 -76.37
N GLN A 262 27.76 -50.34 -76.27
CA GLN A 262 28.60 -50.86 -77.35
C GLN A 262 27.76 -51.18 -78.59
N ALA A 263 26.63 -51.86 -78.42
CA ALA A 263 25.71 -52.14 -79.52
C ALA A 263 25.15 -50.85 -80.17
N MET A 264 24.86 -49.82 -79.37
CA MET A 264 24.40 -48.51 -79.86
C MET A 264 25.51 -47.75 -80.62
N LEU A 265 26.76 -47.83 -80.16
CA LEU A 265 27.93 -47.26 -80.86
C LEU A 265 28.16 -47.95 -82.20
N GLU A 266 28.10 -49.28 -82.25
CA GLU A 266 28.20 -50.04 -83.50
C GLU A 266 27.07 -49.68 -84.48
N TYR A 267 25.85 -49.45 -83.96
CA TYR A 267 24.73 -48.99 -84.78
C TYR A 267 24.97 -47.57 -85.33
N MET A 268 25.48 -46.64 -84.52
CA MET A 268 25.86 -45.30 -84.97
C MET A 268 26.97 -45.34 -86.03
N GLN A 269 27.99 -46.18 -85.85
CA GLN A 269 29.07 -46.34 -86.83
C GLN A 269 28.52 -46.82 -88.18
N LYS A 270 27.64 -47.83 -88.19
CA LYS A 270 26.97 -48.30 -89.41
C LYS A 270 26.12 -47.22 -90.07
N LEU A 271 25.53 -46.30 -89.30
CA LEU A 271 24.79 -45.17 -89.84
C LEU A 271 25.72 -44.13 -90.48
N GLN A 272 26.83 -43.81 -89.82
CA GLN A 272 27.87 -42.91 -90.36
C GLN A 272 28.51 -43.47 -91.63
N GLU A 273 28.75 -44.77 -91.70
CA GLU A 273 29.25 -45.44 -92.92
C GLU A 273 28.25 -45.29 -94.07
N LYS A 274 26.95 -45.50 -93.81
CA LYS A 274 25.90 -45.28 -94.82
C LYS A 274 25.82 -43.82 -95.25
N ASP A 275 25.89 -42.87 -94.32
CA ASP A 275 25.92 -41.43 -94.62
C ASP A 275 27.15 -41.06 -95.45
N TRP A 276 28.31 -41.66 -95.18
CA TRP A 276 29.51 -41.51 -96.02
C TRP A 276 29.20 -42.05 -97.41
N GLU A 277 28.76 -43.29 -97.56
CA GLU A 277 28.43 -43.88 -98.86
C GLU A 277 27.45 -43.03 -99.67
N GLU A 278 26.41 -42.48 -99.03
CA GLU A 278 25.48 -41.54 -99.67
C GLU A 278 26.16 -40.23 -100.08
N PHE A 279 27.02 -39.67 -99.22
CA PHE A 279 27.82 -38.50 -99.56
C PHE A 279 28.77 -38.77 -100.74
N SER A 280 29.40 -39.95 -100.80
CA SER A 280 30.23 -40.38 -101.93
C SER A 280 29.43 -40.46 -103.22
N LYS A 281 28.28 -41.13 -103.18
CA LYS A 281 27.35 -41.24 -104.32
C LYS A 281 26.85 -39.88 -104.79
N ARG A 282 26.54 -38.96 -103.86
CA ARG A 282 26.18 -37.57 -104.18
C ARG A 282 27.34 -36.82 -104.85
N LYS A 283 28.57 -36.99 -104.37
CA LYS A 283 29.77 -36.36 -104.94
C LYS A 283 30.11 -36.92 -106.32
N GLU A 284 29.95 -38.22 -106.53
CA GLU A 284 30.05 -38.87 -107.84
C GLU A 284 28.94 -38.38 -108.80
N GLY A 285 27.72 -38.25 -108.30
CA GLY A 285 26.60 -37.65 -109.03
C GLY A 285 26.87 -36.20 -109.43
N GLN A 286 27.42 -35.37 -108.53
CA GLN A 286 27.83 -34.00 -108.84
C GLN A 286 28.95 -33.95 -109.87
N LYS A 287 29.94 -34.86 -109.81
CA LYS A 287 31.00 -34.94 -110.82
C LYS A 287 30.45 -35.32 -112.20
N LYS A 288 29.54 -36.30 -112.28
CA LYS A 288 28.84 -36.67 -113.52
C LYS A 288 28.01 -35.51 -114.07
N LEU A 289 27.25 -34.84 -113.23
CA LEU A 289 26.49 -33.64 -113.62
C LEU A 289 27.42 -32.51 -114.10
N ALA A 290 28.58 -32.32 -113.47
CA ALA A 290 29.56 -31.33 -113.89
C ALA A 290 30.20 -31.68 -115.25
N THR A 291 30.49 -32.95 -115.52
CA THR A 291 30.97 -33.39 -116.84
C THR A 291 29.89 -33.21 -117.91
N ASP A 292 28.63 -33.51 -117.58
CA ASP A 292 27.49 -33.37 -118.50
C ASP A 292 27.20 -31.89 -118.80
N LEU A 293 27.28 -31.01 -117.79
CA LEU A 293 27.16 -29.56 -117.97
C LEU A 293 28.32 -28.97 -118.78
N LEU A 294 29.55 -29.47 -118.61
CA LEU A 294 30.68 -29.05 -119.43
C LEU A 294 30.53 -29.50 -120.89
N ALA A 295 29.99 -30.70 -121.13
CA ALA A 295 29.66 -31.17 -122.47
C ALA A 295 28.54 -30.32 -123.11
N ALA A 296 27.44 -30.09 -122.39
CA ALA A 296 26.35 -29.23 -122.86
C ALA A 296 26.79 -27.78 -123.08
N ASN A 297 27.67 -27.23 -122.24
CA ASN A 297 28.22 -25.89 -122.46
C ASN A 297 29.16 -25.81 -123.67
N ARG A 298 29.92 -26.88 -123.99
CA ARG A 298 30.68 -26.96 -125.26
C ARG A 298 29.74 -26.98 -126.46
N GLU A 299 28.68 -27.78 -126.40
CA GLU A 299 27.64 -27.80 -127.44
C GLU A 299 26.94 -26.45 -127.59
N ILE A 300 26.69 -25.72 -126.50
CA ILE A 300 26.13 -24.37 -126.53
C ILE A 300 27.11 -23.37 -127.16
N GLU A 301 28.40 -23.42 -126.83
CA GLU A 301 29.37 -22.49 -127.40
C GLU A 301 29.63 -22.78 -128.89
N GLU A 302 29.64 -24.03 -129.32
CA GLU A 302 29.68 -24.42 -130.74
C GLU A 302 28.44 -23.89 -131.50
N ASN A 303 27.24 -24.04 -130.93
CA ASN A 303 26.02 -23.46 -131.49
C ASN A 303 26.04 -21.92 -131.50
N ARG A 304 26.69 -21.29 -130.51
CA ARG A 304 26.83 -19.84 -130.42
C ARG A 304 27.79 -19.29 -131.47
N VAL A 305 28.86 -20.02 -131.79
CA VAL A 305 29.77 -19.67 -132.90
C VAL A 305 29.04 -19.79 -134.24
N LEU A 306 28.27 -20.85 -134.45
CA LEU A 306 27.43 -21.00 -135.65
C LEU A 306 26.41 -19.85 -135.81
N ARG A 307 25.76 -19.45 -134.71
CA ARG A 307 24.83 -18.30 -134.72
C ARG A 307 25.52 -16.97 -135.00
N LYS A 308 26.73 -16.73 -134.45
CA LYS A 308 27.53 -15.53 -134.74
C LYS A 308 27.99 -15.46 -136.21
N GLU A 309 28.23 -16.59 -136.85
CA GLU A 309 28.53 -16.64 -138.28
C GLU A 309 27.29 -16.34 -139.14
N GLN A 310 26.09 -16.76 -138.70
CA GLN A 310 24.82 -16.40 -139.33
C GLN A 310 24.45 -14.92 -139.11
N ASP A 311 24.71 -14.36 -137.92
CA ASP A 311 24.46 -12.94 -137.60
C ASP A 311 25.43 -12.01 -138.35
N ARG A 312 26.70 -12.39 -138.55
CA ARG A 312 27.64 -11.62 -139.40
C ARG A 312 27.18 -11.50 -140.86
N ILE A 313 26.50 -12.52 -141.39
CA ILE A 313 25.94 -12.51 -142.74
C ILE A 313 24.67 -11.65 -142.78
N ALA A 314 23.86 -11.65 -141.71
CA ALA A 314 22.68 -10.80 -141.59
C ALA A 314 23.02 -9.31 -141.37
N ASP A 315 24.06 -8.99 -140.61
CA ASP A 315 24.48 -7.61 -140.29
C ASP A 315 25.10 -6.88 -141.50
N LEU A 316 25.77 -7.61 -142.41
CA LEU A 316 26.20 -7.06 -143.70
C LEU A 316 25.02 -6.69 -144.61
N ALA A 317 23.89 -7.42 -144.51
CA ALA A 317 22.67 -7.14 -145.25
C ALA A 317 21.85 -5.96 -144.67
N VAL A 318 21.94 -5.70 -143.35
CA VAL A 318 21.24 -4.58 -142.68
C VAL A 318 21.96 -3.23 -142.87
N LEU A 319 23.30 -3.21 -142.98
CA LEU A 319 24.08 -2.00 -143.28
C LEU A 319 23.83 -1.46 -144.69
N GLU A 320 23.57 -2.33 -145.67
CA GLU A 320 23.18 -1.92 -147.03
C GLU A 320 21.74 -1.38 -147.10
N PHE A 321 20.84 -1.86 -146.23
CA PHE A 321 19.46 -1.41 -146.14
C PHE A 321 19.29 -0.05 -145.41
N GLN A 322 20.12 0.25 -144.40
CA GLN A 322 20.04 1.51 -143.64
C GLN A 322 20.62 2.74 -144.39
N LYS A 323 21.59 2.55 -145.29
CA LYS A 323 22.07 3.64 -146.19
C LYS A 323 21.03 4.10 -147.22
N ALA A 324 20.05 3.25 -147.55
CA ALA A 324 18.97 3.59 -148.49
C ALA A 324 17.76 4.27 -147.83
N LYS A 325 17.59 4.16 -146.51
CA LYS A 325 16.46 4.75 -145.76
C LYS A 325 16.72 6.18 -145.29
N ALA A 326 17.95 6.52 -144.90
CA ALA A 326 18.35 7.87 -144.47
C ALA A 326 18.26 8.95 -145.57
N ALA A 327 18.31 8.57 -146.86
CA ALA A 327 18.11 9.50 -147.98
C ALA A 327 16.62 9.83 -148.27
N ARG A 328 15.68 9.12 -147.64
CA ARG A 328 14.24 9.23 -147.92
C ARG A 328 13.48 10.03 -146.85
N GLU A 329 14.04 10.17 -145.64
CA GLU A 329 13.42 10.93 -144.51
C GLU A 329 13.82 12.43 -144.50
N ALA A 330 14.93 12.82 -145.14
CA ALA A 330 15.32 14.24 -145.31
C ALA A 330 14.42 15.06 -146.26
N ALA A 331 13.53 14.39 -147.03
CA ALA A 331 12.61 15.03 -147.97
C ALA A 331 11.22 15.36 -147.38
N GLN A 332 10.87 14.81 -146.21
CA GLN A 332 9.53 14.98 -145.59
C GLN A 332 9.49 16.02 -144.46
N GLU A 333 10.64 16.43 -143.92
CA GLU A 333 10.73 17.50 -142.89
C GLU A 333 10.53 18.92 -143.44
N ALA A 334 10.60 19.13 -144.77
CA ALA A 334 10.38 20.44 -145.40
C ALA A 334 8.89 20.82 -145.57
N GLU A 335 7.94 19.91 -145.39
CA GLU A 335 6.50 20.18 -145.58
C GLU A 335 5.74 20.61 -144.30
N VAL A 336 6.31 20.39 -143.10
CA VAL A 336 5.59 20.64 -141.82
C VAL A 336 5.80 22.06 -141.27
N GLU A 337 6.85 22.78 -141.69
CA GLU A 337 7.18 24.14 -141.23
C GLU A 337 6.32 25.28 -141.85
N ARG A 338 5.39 25.00 -142.77
CA ARG A 338 4.52 26.04 -143.36
C ARG A 338 3.19 26.29 -142.64
N LYS A 339 2.85 25.56 -141.57
CA LYS A 339 1.52 25.67 -140.91
C LYS A 339 1.52 26.16 -139.45
N ARG A 340 2.66 26.63 -138.91
CA ARG A 340 2.78 27.04 -137.50
C ARG A 340 2.88 28.56 -137.26
N VAL A 341 3.02 29.39 -138.31
CA VAL A 341 3.29 30.84 -138.20
C VAL A 341 2.03 31.73 -138.25
N GLU A 342 0.81 31.18 -138.37
CA GLU A 342 -0.41 32.00 -138.58
C GLU A 342 -1.28 32.24 -137.33
N LYS A 343 -0.96 31.68 -136.14
CA LYS A 343 -1.81 31.79 -134.95
C LYS A 343 -1.09 32.24 -133.67
N GLU A 344 -0.24 33.26 -133.79
CA GLU A 344 0.43 33.89 -132.64
C GLU A 344 0.39 35.43 -132.66
N ARG A 345 -0.67 36.00 -133.25
CA ARG A 345 -0.94 37.46 -133.26
C ARG A 345 -2.19 37.91 -132.51
N GLU A 346 -2.81 37.04 -131.71
CA GLU A 346 -3.95 37.42 -130.84
C GLU A 346 -3.61 37.30 -129.34
N VAL A 347 -2.41 37.75 -128.96
CA VAL A 347 -2.11 38.22 -127.60
C VAL A 347 -1.89 39.73 -127.67
N ALA A 348 -2.95 40.53 -127.46
CA ALA A 348 -2.77 41.98 -127.24
C ALA A 348 -3.99 42.76 -126.70
N ARG A 349 -5.21 42.22 -126.69
CA ARG A 349 -6.43 43.02 -126.35
C ARG A 349 -6.93 42.96 -124.91
N LEU A 350 -6.36 42.14 -124.02
CA LEU A 350 -6.86 41.94 -122.64
C LEU A 350 -5.79 42.11 -121.53
N ARG A 351 -4.79 42.97 -121.72
CA ARG A 351 -3.87 43.39 -120.63
C ARG A 351 -3.68 44.91 -120.48
N ALA A 352 -4.31 45.74 -121.32
CA ALA A 352 -4.16 47.20 -121.26
C ALA A 352 -5.28 47.97 -120.51
N ARG A 353 -6.13 47.30 -119.71
CA ARG A 353 -7.28 47.93 -119.02
C ARG A 353 -7.23 47.94 -117.47
N GLN A 354 -6.24 47.34 -116.81
CA GLN A 354 -6.24 47.20 -115.33
C GLN A 354 -5.11 47.93 -114.59
N GLU A 355 -4.18 48.60 -115.29
CA GLU A 355 -3.01 49.20 -114.64
C GLU A 355 -3.22 50.64 -114.16
N ARG A 356 -4.41 51.23 -114.36
CA ARG A 356 -4.77 52.55 -113.77
C ARG A 356 -5.77 52.46 -112.60
N ALA A 357 -6.32 51.29 -112.31
CA ALA A 357 -7.26 51.09 -111.20
C ALA A 357 -6.56 50.69 -109.88
N ARG A 358 -5.29 50.24 -109.92
CA ARG A 358 -4.54 49.80 -108.74
C ARG A 358 -3.87 50.94 -107.97
N ASP A 359 -3.54 52.06 -108.62
CA ASP A 359 -2.84 53.16 -107.95
C ASP A 359 -3.77 54.13 -107.20
N LEU A 360 -5.05 54.22 -107.59
CA LEU A 360 -6.03 55.10 -106.91
C LEU A 360 -6.64 54.48 -105.64
N GLN A 361 -6.54 53.15 -105.48
CA GLN A 361 -6.96 52.43 -104.27
C GLN A 361 -5.84 52.39 -103.22
N ALA A 362 -4.57 52.37 -103.65
CA ALA A 362 -3.40 52.37 -102.76
C ALA A 362 -3.24 53.69 -101.96
N GLU A 363 -3.57 54.85 -102.55
CA GLU A 363 -3.57 56.13 -101.81
C GLU A 363 -4.72 56.26 -100.79
N LYS A 364 -5.92 55.73 -101.11
CA LYS A 364 -7.07 55.75 -100.18
C LYS A 364 -6.90 54.81 -98.99
N ASP A 365 -6.12 53.74 -99.15
CA ASP A 365 -5.84 52.78 -98.08
C ASP A 365 -4.66 53.23 -97.20
N ALA A 366 -3.71 54.00 -97.74
CA ALA A 366 -2.68 54.69 -96.95
C ALA A 366 -3.24 55.77 -96.02
N LEU A 367 -4.25 56.54 -96.48
CA LEU A 367 -4.93 57.55 -95.66
C LEU A 367 -5.89 56.94 -94.62
N ARG A 368 -6.53 55.80 -94.92
CA ARG A 368 -7.33 55.04 -93.94
C ARG A 368 -6.45 54.38 -92.88
N ALA A 369 -5.30 53.83 -93.26
CA ALA A 369 -4.35 53.24 -92.30
C ALA A 369 -3.82 54.27 -91.28
N LYS A 370 -3.51 55.51 -91.70
CA LYS A 370 -3.10 56.58 -90.77
C LYS A 370 -4.20 57.01 -89.79
N ARG A 371 -5.46 57.12 -90.24
CA ARG A 371 -6.59 57.48 -89.35
C ARG A 371 -6.96 56.34 -88.40
N GLU A 372 -6.86 55.08 -88.84
CA GLU A 372 -7.10 53.90 -88.00
C GLU A 372 -5.99 53.75 -86.94
N GLN A 373 -4.74 54.08 -87.30
CA GLN A 373 -3.60 54.06 -86.37
C GLN A 373 -3.72 55.16 -85.31
N GLU A 374 -4.12 56.39 -85.69
CA GLU A 374 -4.40 57.46 -84.72
C GLU A 374 -5.62 57.16 -83.84
N ARG A 375 -6.70 56.55 -84.36
CA ARG A 375 -7.87 56.16 -83.55
C ARG A 375 -7.49 55.09 -82.53
N ARG A 376 -6.74 54.07 -82.94
CA ARG A 376 -6.22 53.05 -82.03
C ARG A 376 -5.24 53.63 -81.01
N GLU A 377 -4.41 54.60 -81.38
CA GLU A 377 -3.50 55.26 -80.43
C GLU A 377 -4.25 56.13 -79.41
N ARG A 378 -5.31 56.84 -79.82
CA ARG A 378 -6.18 57.60 -78.90
C ARG A 378 -6.97 56.67 -77.98
N GLU A 379 -7.58 55.62 -78.54
CA GLU A 379 -8.27 54.60 -77.76
C GLU A 379 -7.32 53.88 -76.80
N TRP A 380 -6.07 53.64 -77.19
CA TRP A 380 -5.05 53.05 -76.31
C TRP A 380 -4.63 54.03 -75.20
N ARG A 381 -4.39 55.31 -75.51
CA ARG A 381 -4.09 56.34 -74.50
C ARG A 381 -5.25 56.59 -73.54
N GLU A 382 -6.50 56.54 -74.01
CA GLU A 382 -7.68 56.65 -73.17
C GLU A 382 -7.87 55.41 -72.29
N ARG A 383 -7.64 54.20 -72.81
CA ARG A 383 -7.65 52.97 -72.02
C ARG A 383 -6.56 52.97 -70.95
N GLU A 384 -5.33 53.36 -71.28
CA GLU A 384 -4.22 53.51 -70.31
C GLU A 384 -4.56 54.57 -69.23
N LYS A 385 -5.13 55.72 -69.62
CA LYS A 385 -5.60 56.73 -68.65
C LYS A 385 -6.72 56.18 -67.75
N MET A 386 -7.67 55.44 -68.29
CA MET A 386 -8.76 54.85 -67.50
C MET A 386 -8.25 53.72 -66.59
N GLU A 387 -7.30 52.91 -67.04
CA GLU A 387 -6.68 51.87 -66.22
C GLU A 387 -5.82 52.46 -65.10
N THR A 388 -5.04 53.51 -65.38
CA THR A 388 -4.27 54.22 -64.35
C THR A 388 -5.17 54.92 -63.34
N LEU A 389 -6.29 55.53 -63.78
CA LEU A 389 -7.28 56.10 -62.87
C LEU A 389 -7.95 55.03 -62.01
N LYS A 390 -8.37 53.90 -62.59
CA LYS A 390 -8.92 52.77 -61.82
C LYS A 390 -7.92 52.21 -60.81
N LYS A 391 -6.64 52.07 -61.20
CA LYS A 391 -5.57 51.65 -60.28
C LYS A 391 -5.41 52.66 -59.14
N LYS A 392 -5.40 53.97 -59.43
CA LYS A 392 -5.36 55.03 -58.40
C LYS A 392 -6.56 55.00 -57.47
N MET A 393 -7.79 54.84 -58.00
CA MET A 393 -8.99 54.73 -57.17
C MET A 393 -8.92 53.50 -56.25
N ASN A 394 -8.53 52.34 -56.78
CA ASN A 394 -8.34 51.13 -55.97
C ASN A 394 -7.23 51.32 -54.92
N GLU A 395 -6.12 51.99 -55.26
CA GLU A 395 -5.04 52.31 -54.33
C GLU A 395 -5.50 53.27 -53.22
N ASP A 396 -6.28 54.29 -53.55
CA ASP A 396 -6.83 55.25 -52.58
C ASP A 396 -7.89 54.60 -51.68
N GLU A 397 -8.76 53.73 -52.21
CA GLU A 397 -9.69 52.92 -51.41
C GLU A 397 -8.94 52.01 -50.45
N MET A 398 -7.90 51.31 -50.92
CA MET A 398 -7.05 50.48 -50.07
C MET A 398 -6.30 51.30 -49.01
N ARG A 399 -5.89 52.54 -49.33
CA ARG A 399 -5.27 53.46 -48.37
C ARG A 399 -6.27 53.88 -47.29
N MET A 400 -7.47 54.30 -47.67
CA MET A 400 -8.53 54.70 -46.74
C MET A 400 -8.93 53.53 -45.83
N ALA A 401 -9.04 52.32 -46.37
CA ALA A 401 -9.32 51.11 -45.59
C ALA A 401 -8.20 50.80 -44.58
N ARG A 402 -6.93 50.97 -44.97
CA ARG A 402 -5.78 50.81 -44.06
C ARG A 402 -5.77 51.88 -42.97
N GLU A 403 -6.01 53.14 -43.30
CA GLU A 403 -6.09 54.23 -42.34
C GLU A 403 -7.22 54.02 -41.33
N TRP A 404 -8.40 53.57 -41.80
CA TRP A 404 -9.51 53.22 -40.93
C TRP A 404 -9.18 52.03 -40.01
N GLN A 405 -8.51 51.00 -40.55
CA GLN A 405 -8.04 49.87 -39.75
C GLN A 405 -7.04 50.30 -38.67
N VAL A 406 -6.11 51.21 -39.00
CA VAL A 406 -5.13 51.76 -38.04
C VAL A 406 -5.84 52.55 -36.95
N LYS A 407 -6.74 53.48 -37.29
CA LYS A 407 -7.51 54.27 -36.31
C LYS A 407 -8.34 53.39 -35.37
N ASN A 408 -9.00 52.36 -35.89
CA ASN A 408 -9.74 51.44 -35.03
C ASN A 408 -8.81 50.65 -34.10
N LYS A 409 -7.67 50.19 -34.60
CA LYS A 409 -6.66 49.54 -33.74
C LYS A 409 -6.17 50.48 -32.65
N GLU A 410 -5.89 51.74 -32.97
CA GLU A 410 -5.49 52.77 -31.99
C GLU A 410 -6.58 53.01 -30.93
N GLN A 411 -7.84 53.13 -31.33
CA GLN A 411 -8.97 53.29 -30.41
C GLN A 411 -9.14 52.08 -29.48
N HIS A 412 -9.03 50.86 -30.01
CA HIS A 412 -9.07 49.65 -29.20
C HIS A 412 -7.92 49.61 -28.19
N LEU A 413 -6.69 49.91 -28.62
CA LEU A 413 -5.53 49.99 -27.73
C LEU A 413 -5.70 51.07 -26.64
N ALA A 414 -6.29 52.23 -26.97
CA ALA A 414 -6.54 53.29 -26.00
C ALA A 414 -7.58 52.88 -24.95
N ILE A 415 -8.64 52.19 -25.37
CA ILE A 415 -9.68 51.66 -24.46
C ILE A 415 -9.09 50.56 -23.56
N GLU A 416 -8.26 49.68 -24.10
CA GLU A 416 -7.56 48.64 -23.33
C GLU A 416 -6.64 49.28 -22.29
N ALA A 417 -5.80 50.24 -22.66
CA ALA A 417 -4.92 50.95 -21.73
C ALA A 417 -5.70 51.68 -20.61
N ALA A 418 -6.86 52.26 -20.93
CA ALA A 418 -7.71 52.91 -19.93
C ALA A 418 -8.32 51.91 -18.95
N ARG A 419 -8.76 50.74 -19.45
CA ARG A 419 -9.25 49.63 -18.61
C ARG A 419 -8.16 49.11 -17.69
N GLU A 420 -6.96 48.86 -18.22
CA GLU A 420 -5.81 48.40 -17.43
C GLU A 420 -5.44 49.37 -16.32
N ARG A 421 -5.45 50.68 -16.58
CA ARG A 421 -5.21 51.70 -15.53
C ARG A 421 -6.28 51.68 -14.43
N ALA A 422 -7.55 51.61 -14.82
CA ALA A 422 -8.65 51.56 -13.85
C ALA A 422 -8.61 50.28 -13.00
N GLU A 423 -8.24 49.15 -13.60
CA GLU A 423 -8.01 47.90 -12.88
C GLU A 423 -6.81 48.00 -11.94
N PHE A 424 -5.69 48.58 -12.40
CA PHE A 424 -4.51 48.81 -11.58
C PHE A 424 -4.82 49.69 -10.35
N GLU A 425 -5.54 50.79 -10.52
CA GLU A 425 -5.95 51.65 -9.41
C GLU A 425 -6.86 50.93 -8.41
N ARG A 426 -7.81 50.12 -8.90
CA ARG A 426 -8.68 49.30 -8.04
C ARG A 426 -7.85 48.30 -7.24
N VAL A 427 -6.90 47.62 -7.89
CA VAL A 427 -5.99 46.68 -7.22
C VAL A 427 -5.15 47.40 -6.17
N LEU A 428 -4.61 48.58 -6.47
CA LEU A 428 -3.82 49.35 -5.52
C LEU A 428 -4.62 49.77 -4.28
N ARG A 429 -5.85 50.24 -4.45
CA ARG A 429 -6.73 50.57 -3.31
C ARG A 429 -7.03 49.34 -2.46
N ALA A 430 -7.34 48.21 -3.10
CA ALA A 430 -7.55 46.95 -2.40
C ALA A 430 -6.29 46.49 -1.64
N GLN A 431 -5.10 46.69 -2.20
CA GLN A 431 -3.82 46.39 -1.53
C GLN A 431 -3.56 47.30 -0.32
N LEU A 432 -3.86 48.60 -0.42
CA LEU A 432 -3.72 49.53 0.70
C LEU A 432 -4.69 49.19 1.84
N GLU A 433 -5.96 48.93 1.54
CA GLU A 433 -6.94 48.49 2.54
C GLU A 433 -6.56 47.15 3.17
N LEU A 434 -5.99 46.23 2.38
CA LEU A 434 -5.48 44.96 2.89
C LEU A 434 -4.30 45.19 3.85
N ALA A 435 -3.36 46.06 3.49
CA ALA A 435 -2.21 46.39 4.34
C ALA A 435 -2.64 47.03 5.68
N GLU A 436 -3.64 47.91 5.67
CA GLU A 436 -4.17 48.51 6.91
C GLU A 436 -4.90 47.47 7.77
N LYS A 437 -5.69 46.58 7.16
CA LYS A 437 -6.32 45.46 7.87
C LYS A 437 -5.28 44.52 8.45
N GLU A 438 -4.22 44.19 7.71
CA GLU A 438 -3.10 43.39 8.19
C GLU A 438 -2.38 44.05 9.36
N HIS A 439 -2.12 45.36 9.30
CA HIS A 439 -1.52 46.11 10.39
C HIS A 439 -2.38 46.06 11.66
N ASN A 440 -3.68 46.29 11.55
CA ASN A 440 -4.61 46.22 12.68
C ASN A 440 -4.74 44.80 13.25
N VAL A 441 -4.71 43.78 12.39
CA VAL A 441 -4.64 42.38 12.81
C VAL A 441 -3.35 42.12 13.56
N GLU A 442 -2.22 42.66 13.11
CA GLU A 442 -0.91 42.48 13.76
C GLU A 442 -0.84 43.16 15.13
N VAL A 443 -1.33 44.39 15.26
CA VAL A 443 -1.42 45.08 16.55
C VAL A 443 -2.30 44.30 17.54
N ASN A 444 -3.47 43.82 17.08
CA ASN A 444 -4.34 42.99 17.91
C ASN A 444 -3.69 41.65 18.27
N ARG A 445 -2.94 41.04 17.35
CA ARG A 445 -2.15 39.83 17.63
C ARG A 445 -1.08 40.09 18.68
N LEU A 446 -0.35 41.20 18.59
CA LEU A 446 0.65 41.58 19.58
C LEU A 446 0.02 41.83 20.96
N SER A 447 -1.11 42.53 21.02
CA SER A 447 -1.84 42.76 22.28
C SER A 447 -2.31 41.44 22.91
N LYS A 448 -2.89 40.54 22.10
CA LYS A 448 -3.26 39.19 22.56
C LYS A 448 -2.05 38.38 22.98
N ARG A 449 -0.93 38.48 22.27
CA ARG A 449 0.33 37.80 22.62
C ARG A 449 0.88 38.29 23.95
N ASN A 450 0.83 39.59 24.21
CA ASN A 450 1.29 40.15 25.48
C ASN A 450 0.39 39.72 26.65
N ARG A 451 -0.93 39.79 26.49
CA ARG A 451 -1.88 39.25 27.50
C ARG A 451 -1.66 37.78 27.76
N TYR A 452 -1.51 37.00 26.69
CA TYR A 452 -1.19 35.57 26.78
C TYR A 452 0.17 35.34 27.46
N ALA A 453 1.18 36.18 27.21
CA ALA A 453 2.48 36.08 27.88
C ALA A 453 2.39 36.40 29.38
N ASP A 454 1.55 37.35 29.79
CA ASP A 454 1.31 37.67 31.19
C ASP A 454 0.52 36.54 31.89
N GLU A 455 -0.55 36.05 31.26
CA GLU A 455 -1.28 34.87 31.74
C GLU A 455 -0.35 33.64 31.83
N LEU A 456 0.57 33.48 30.87
CA LEU A 456 1.55 32.41 30.89
C LEU A 456 2.55 32.57 32.04
N ARG A 457 2.99 33.80 32.36
CA ARG A 457 3.85 34.05 33.53
C ARG A 457 3.15 33.71 34.83
N ASP A 458 1.89 34.11 34.98
CA ASP A 458 1.09 33.77 36.16
C ASP A 458 0.87 32.25 36.25
N GLN A 459 0.57 31.60 35.13
CA GLN A 459 0.49 30.14 35.04
C GLN A 459 1.82 29.47 35.41
N ILE A 460 2.96 29.98 34.93
CA ILE A 460 4.30 29.47 35.28
C ILE A 460 4.51 29.56 36.79
N ILE A 461 4.20 30.69 37.43
CA ILE A 461 4.39 30.88 38.87
C ILE A 461 3.48 29.93 39.67
N THR A 462 2.20 29.82 39.30
CA THR A 462 1.27 28.90 39.97
C THR A 462 1.70 27.44 39.81
N HIS A 463 2.14 27.06 38.61
CA HIS A 463 2.61 25.72 38.31
C HIS A 463 3.97 25.42 38.94
N GLU A 464 4.86 26.41 39.12
CA GLU A 464 6.10 26.25 39.89
C GLU A 464 5.80 25.99 41.37
N LYS A 465 4.84 26.71 41.96
CA LYS A 465 4.40 26.45 43.34
C LYS A 465 3.80 25.06 43.48
N GLN A 466 2.88 24.69 42.58
CA GLN A 466 2.31 23.35 42.54
C GLN A 466 3.39 22.29 42.35
N LYS A 467 4.35 22.49 41.43
CA LYS A 467 5.49 21.58 41.26
C LYS A 467 6.33 21.42 42.51
N VAL A 468 6.54 22.48 43.29
CA VAL A 468 7.26 22.39 44.56
C VAL A 468 6.46 21.58 45.57
N GLU A 469 5.17 21.85 45.70
CA GLU A 469 4.25 21.12 46.59
C GLU A 469 4.14 19.64 46.19
N ASP A 470 3.89 19.36 44.92
CA ASP A 470 3.88 18.03 44.32
C ASP A 470 5.22 17.33 44.51
N ARG A 471 6.35 18.05 44.39
CA ARG A 471 7.68 17.49 44.63
C ARG A 471 7.89 17.15 46.09
N THR A 472 7.44 17.98 47.02
CA THR A 472 7.49 17.67 48.46
C THR A 472 6.58 16.50 48.81
N ALA A 473 5.35 16.48 48.30
CA ALA A 473 4.40 15.39 48.50
C ALA A 473 4.94 14.08 47.89
N PHE A 474 5.55 14.15 46.71
CA PHE A 474 6.21 13.01 46.06
C PHE A 474 7.39 12.48 46.88
N PHE A 475 8.19 13.35 47.50
CA PHE A 475 9.29 12.89 48.36
C PHE A 475 8.79 12.29 49.68
N ASP A 476 7.76 12.87 50.29
CA ASP A 476 7.16 12.34 51.52
C ASP A 476 6.44 11.00 51.28
N GLU A 477 5.72 10.90 50.17
CA GLU A 477 5.13 9.64 49.69
C GLU A 477 6.23 8.65 49.31
N GLY A 478 7.30 9.11 48.65
CA GLY A 478 8.48 8.31 48.32
C GLY A 478 9.17 7.73 49.55
N ALA A 479 9.35 8.52 50.62
CA ALA A 479 9.93 8.03 51.88
C ALA A 479 9.04 6.96 52.55
N ARG A 480 7.72 7.16 52.54
CA ARG A 480 6.77 6.15 53.05
C ARG A 480 6.77 4.88 52.22
N LEU A 481 6.75 5.03 50.89
CA LEU A 481 6.83 3.92 49.95
C LEU A 481 8.16 3.19 50.06
N ASP A 482 9.27 3.88 50.31
CA ASP A 482 10.58 3.28 50.53
C ASP A 482 10.61 2.43 51.81
N ASP A 483 10.01 2.91 52.90
CA ASP A 483 9.93 2.16 54.15
C ASP A 483 8.97 0.96 54.05
N GLU A 484 7.82 1.12 53.39
CA GLU A 484 6.91 0.02 53.09
C GLU A 484 7.56 -1.00 52.14
N ALA A 485 8.27 -0.53 51.11
CA ALA A 485 9.02 -1.38 50.18
C ALA A 485 10.16 -2.11 50.88
N ARG A 486 10.85 -1.48 51.83
CA ARG A 486 11.90 -2.13 52.65
C ARG A 486 11.33 -3.27 53.46
N MET A 487 10.21 -3.05 54.15
CA MET A 487 9.53 -4.09 54.94
C MET A 487 8.95 -5.19 54.05
N ARG A 488 8.44 -4.85 52.87
CA ARG A 488 7.97 -5.82 51.87
C ARG A 488 9.13 -6.66 51.32
N ARG A 489 10.25 -6.04 50.97
CA ARG A 489 11.46 -6.73 50.48
C ARG A 489 11.98 -7.75 51.49
N LEU A 490 12.09 -7.37 52.77
CA LEU A 490 12.53 -8.30 53.83
C LEU A 490 11.63 -9.53 53.92
N LYS A 491 10.31 -9.35 53.91
CA LYS A 491 9.33 -10.45 53.92
C LYS A 491 9.43 -11.32 52.67
N LEU A 492 9.59 -10.70 51.49
CA LEU A 492 9.73 -11.43 50.23
C LEU A 492 11.03 -12.23 50.19
N ASP A 493 12.14 -11.68 50.66
CA ASP A 493 13.44 -12.35 50.71
C ASP A 493 13.42 -13.59 51.62
N GLU A 494 12.69 -13.53 52.74
CA GLU A 494 12.45 -14.70 53.60
C GLU A 494 11.68 -15.81 52.86
N ILE A 495 10.58 -15.47 52.18
CA ILE A 495 9.76 -16.43 51.43
C ILE A 495 10.54 -17.01 50.23
N LYS A 496 11.31 -16.17 49.55
CA LYS A 496 12.21 -16.53 48.46
C LYS A 496 13.21 -17.62 48.88
N ARG A 497 13.85 -17.43 50.05
CA ARG A 497 14.78 -18.43 50.62
C ARG A 497 14.08 -19.74 50.96
N GLN A 498 12.87 -19.69 51.53
CA GLN A 498 12.08 -20.88 51.83
C GLN A 498 11.78 -21.67 50.55
N LYS A 499 11.29 -21.01 49.49
CA LYS A 499 10.99 -21.67 48.21
C LYS A 499 12.21 -22.27 47.53
N LEU A 500 13.38 -21.60 47.55
CA LEU A 500 14.62 -22.17 47.01
C LEU A 500 15.02 -23.45 47.76
N ASN A 501 14.88 -23.47 49.09
CA ASN A 501 15.17 -24.65 49.90
C ASN A 501 14.21 -25.81 49.59
N ASP A 502 12.94 -25.52 49.30
CA ASP A 502 11.96 -26.52 48.90
C ASP A 502 12.30 -27.14 47.53
N LEU A 503 12.84 -26.37 46.58
CA LEU A 503 13.31 -26.91 45.29
C LEU A 503 14.51 -27.83 45.44
N ARG A 504 15.45 -27.47 46.32
CA ARG A 504 16.59 -28.33 46.66
C ARG A 504 16.11 -29.64 47.27
N ARG A 505 15.12 -29.59 48.17
CA ARG A 505 14.48 -30.79 48.74
C ARG A 505 13.74 -31.63 47.69
N ALA A 506 13.16 -31.01 46.66
CA ALA A 506 12.45 -31.68 45.57
C ALA A 506 13.37 -32.34 44.52
N GLY A 507 14.69 -32.28 44.69
CA GLY A 507 15.66 -32.97 43.83
C GLY A 507 15.95 -32.27 42.49
N VAL A 508 15.66 -30.97 42.37
CA VAL A 508 16.04 -30.19 41.19
C VAL A 508 17.57 -30.01 41.16
N PRO A 509 18.26 -30.24 40.02
CA PRO A 509 19.71 -30.07 39.94
C PRO A 509 20.17 -28.66 40.33
N GLU A 510 21.26 -28.58 41.11
CA GLU A 510 21.73 -27.31 41.70
C GLU A 510 22.07 -26.24 40.66
N LYS A 511 22.42 -26.65 39.42
CA LYS A 511 22.61 -25.71 38.29
C LYS A 511 21.39 -24.81 38.11
N TYR A 512 20.18 -25.36 38.12
CA TYR A 512 18.96 -24.57 37.93
C TYR A 512 18.56 -23.84 39.21
N CYS A 513 18.81 -24.39 40.39
CA CYS A 513 18.59 -23.70 41.66
C CYS A 513 19.46 -22.44 41.78
N ALA A 514 20.74 -22.54 41.42
CA ALA A 514 21.68 -21.42 41.38
C ALA A 514 21.31 -20.39 40.31
N ASP A 515 20.78 -20.82 39.17
CA ASP A 515 20.28 -19.92 38.13
C ASP A 515 19.04 -19.13 38.59
N ILE A 516 18.12 -19.78 39.32
CA ILE A 516 16.98 -19.11 39.94
C ILE A 516 17.47 -18.12 41.00
N GLU A 517 18.37 -18.53 41.90
CA GLU A 517 18.91 -17.67 42.97
C GLU A 517 19.64 -16.43 42.40
N ARG A 518 20.41 -16.58 41.31
CA ARG A 518 20.99 -15.45 40.59
C ARG A 518 19.91 -14.53 40.01
N LYS A 519 18.92 -15.09 39.31
CA LYS A 519 17.82 -14.29 38.73
C LYS A 519 16.98 -13.57 39.77
N MET A 520 16.92 -14.08 41.00
CA MET A 520 16.21 -13.47 42.12
C MET A 520 16.98 -12.33 42.79
N ASN A 521 18.31 -12.46 42.91
CA ASN A 521 19.18 -11.47 43.54
C ASN A 521 19.59 -10.33 42.61
N VAL A 522 19.33 -10.46 41.30
CA VAL A 522 19.50 -9.35 40.37
C VAL A 522 18.43 -8.31 40.71
N PRO A 523 18.82 -7.09 41.15
CA PRO A 523 17.85 -6.03 41.37
C PRO A 523 17.11 -5.80 40.06
N ALA A 524 15.78 -5.68 40.12
CA ALA A 524 14.94 -5.46 38.94
C ALA A 524 15.40 -4.27 38.06
N ALA A 525 16.22 -3.37 38.60
CA ALA A 525 16.88 -2.28 37.88
C ALA A 525 18.00 -2.70 36.89
N ALA A 526 18.47 -3.95 36.92
CA ALA A 526 19.53 -4.45 36.04
C ALA A 526 19.04 -5.41 34.93
N VAL A 527 17.72 -5.63 34.83
CA VAL A 527 17.08 -6.45 33.78
C VAL A 527 16.32 -5.57 32.76
N ALA A 528 16.46 -4.25 32.84
CA ALA A 528 15.95 -3.31 31.85
C ALA A 528 16.98 -3.05 30.74
#